data_AF-A0A937U7I0-F1
#
_entry.id   AF-A0A937U7I0-F1
#
_cell.length_a   1.000
_cell.length_b   1.000
_cell.length_c   1.000
_cell.angle_alpha   90.00
_cell.angle_beta   90.00
_cell.angle_gamma   90.00
#
_symmetry.space_group_name_H-M   'P 1'
#
loop_
_entity.id
_entity.type
_entity.pdbx_description
1 polymer ?
#
loop_
_entity_poly.entity_id
_entity_poly.type
_entity_poly.pdbx_seq_one_letter_code
_entity_poly.pdbx_strand_id
1 'polypeptide(L)'
;MNESREMVRFLRSCGADKVTDEVGDRSEEGNLPIEVFEAAINNAQPGDTIMVRGGVYSCPRAIAINRSGEPGKPIYLMAAPGEVPVFDFSGTPGNTFFVTGSYWRLKGLVITGGERALELSGGEAHHNTLEQIRLHGGEALAVYINDDAGYNIVLNCDAHHYFSMMRNGDGGDGIGVANNAGQGNVLIGNRAWNNADDGIDLWYAMRTVRVERCYSFYNGVNIWDFPFWLGNGNGFKLGAGEGRHVLVNCFAWGHKWGAGAGFTLNGNTSGLILHNCSAWDNRINFQFASNYWRSIGVAQEDCVLVNNASLDGRSKDTIDKRAESQCNSWDAALCVQVTDRDFVSLDDSAMTAPRNLDGSIPYNNFLRLAPRSAAIDKGTDVGMPFRGARPDLGAFEHDPNEDGSCYVKMLHQAVRDHDIKKINKLIAAGEGINDKDWLGYTPLRWAVYFGYPDLIELLISKGADPDIQSDTVRYALEIARAMAYPELEALLCKLGATAGDTSAN
;
A
#
# COMPACT_ATOMS: atom_id res chain seq x y z
N MET A 1 18.59 8.96 -36.65
CA MET A 1 17.26 8.56 -36.13
C MET A 1 17.29 7.05 -35.95
N ASN A 2 17.49 6.59 -34.72
CA ASN A 2 17.25 5.20 -34.33
C ASN A 2 16.33 5.28 -33.13
N GLU A 3 15.11 4.77 -33.30
CA GLU A 3 14.07 4.69 -32.28
C GLU A 3 14.58 3.87 -31.09
N SER A 4 14.42 4.41 -29.88
CA SER A 4 14.64 3.71 -28.62
C SER A 4 13.70 2.51 -28.55
N ARG A 5 14.21 1.32 -28.85
CA ARG A 5 13.47 0.06 -28.67
C ARG A 5 13.51 -0.32 -27.19
N GLU A 6 12.36 -0.34 -26.54
CA GLU A 6 12.14 -1.07 -25.28
C GLU A 6 12.64 -2.51 -25.46
N MET A 7 13.63 -2.93 -24.68
CA MET A 7 14.09 -4.31 -24.68
C MET A 7 13.45 -5.08 -23.53
N VAL A 8 12.80 -6.20 -23.86
CA VAL A 8 12.32 -7.18 -22.88
C VAL A 8 13.41 -8.23 -22.69
N ARG A 9 14.01 -8.32 -21.50
CA ARG A 9 14.91 -9.41 -21.11
C ARG A 9 14.15 -10.45 -20.30
N PHE A 10 14.32 -11.74 -20.59
CA PHE A 10 13.71 -12.83 -19.82
C PHE A 10 14.75 -13.54 -18.95
N LEU A 11 14.48 -13.65 -17.65
CA LEU A 11 15.33 -14.38 -16.69
C LEU A 11 14.65 -15.69 -16.30
N ARG A 12 15.23 -16.85 -16.64
CA ARG A 12 14.67 -18.21 -16.44
C ARG A 12 15.44 -19.08 -15.43
N SER A 13 14.87 -19.41 -14.27
CA SER A 13 15.33 -20.58 -13.51
C SER A 13 15.10 -21.86 -14.35
N CYS A 14 16.01 -22.84 -14.30
CA CYS A 14 16.06 -23.89 -15.34
C CYS A 14 14.87 -24.87 -15.28
N GLY A 15 14.09 -24.88 -16.37
CA GLY A 15 13.19 -25.96 -16.79
C GLY A 15 12.96 -25.80 -18.31
N ALA A 16 13.15 -26.88 -19.07
CA ALA A 16 13.31 -26.85 -20.53
C ALA A 16 12.24 -26.05 -21.29
N ASP A 17 12.66 -25.05 -22.07
CA ASP A 17 12.33 -24.83 -23.49
C ASP A 17 12.69 -23.42 -23.93
N LYS A 18 13.77 -23.34 -24.73
CA LYS A 18 14.46 -22.19 -25.35
C LYS A 18 13.73 -20.85 -25.55
N VAL A 19 14.59 -19.82 -25.68
CA VAL A 19 14.42 -18.47 -26.30
C VAL A 19 14.16 -17.36 -25.25
N THR A 20 14.98 -16.32 -25.04
CA THR A 20 16.26 -15.82 -25.63
C THR A 20 17.33 -15.59 -24.54
N ASP A 21 18.56 -16.03 -24.81
CA ASP A 21 19.63 -16.23 -23.83
C ASP A 21 20.67 -15.09 -23.79
N GLU A 22 20.78 -14.36 -22.66
CA GLU A 22 22.11 -13.96 -22.19
C GLU A 22 22.68 -15.18 -21.43
N VAL A 23 23.76 -15.74 -21.95
CA VAL A 23 24.34 -17.01 -21.55
C VAL A 23 25.12 -16.85 -20.24
N GLY A 24 24.60 -17.44 -19.16
CA GLY A 24 25.37 -17.78 -17.96
C GLY A 24 25.51 -19.30 -17.86
N ASP A 25 26.73 -19.78 -17.61
CA ASP A 25 27.02 -21.21 -17.50
C ASP A 25 26.30 -21.86 -16.30
N ARG A 26 25.94 -23.12 -16.47
CA ARG A 26 25.08 -23.90 -15.55
C ARG A 26 25.83 -24.24 -14.25
N SER A 27 25.21 -24.02 -13.10
CA SER A 27 25.51 -24.81 -11.89
C SER A 27 24.65 -26.09 -11.89
N GLU A 28 25.17 -27.16 -11.29
CA GLU A 28 24.55 -28.51 -11.31
C GLU A 28 23.19 -28.59 -10.56
N GLU A 29 22.70 -27.50 -9.97
CA GLU A 29 21.50 -27.46 -9.10
C GLU A 29 20.26 -26.78 -9.72
N GLY A 30 20.27 -26.39 -11.00
CA GLY A 30 19.06 -25.91 -11.69
C GLY A 30 18.57 -24.49 -11.31
N ASN A 31 19.28 -23.80 -10.42
CA ASN A 31 19.04 -22.39 -10.10
C ASN A 31 19.74 -21.47 -11.12
N LEU A 32 19.11 -20.34 -11.49
CA LEU A 32 19.89 -19.29 -12.14
C LEU A 32 20.89 -18.72 -11.13
N PRO A 33 22.15 -18.52 -11.51
CA PRO A 33 23.07 -17.72 -10.73
C PRO A 33 22.47 -16.33 -10.54
N ILE A 34 22.42 -15.84 -9.29
CA ILE A 34 21.92 -14.50 -8.94
C ILE A 34 22.63 -13.40 -9.75
N GLU A 35 23.86 -13.68 -10.21
CA GLU A 35 24.70 -12.81 -11.03
C GLU A 35 24.03 -12.45 -12.36
N VAL A 36 23.22 -13.35 -12.95
CA VAL A 36 22.49 -13.05 -14.19
C VAL A 36 21.41 -12.01 -13.92
N PHE A 37 20.76 -12.10 -12.77
CA PHE A 37 19.76 -11.14 -12.33
C PHE A 37 20.39 -9.78 -12.02
N GLU A 38 21.49 -9.76 -11.27
CA GLU A 38 22.26 -8.56 -10.99
C GLU A 38 22.80 -7.91 -12.28
N ALA A 39 23.26 -8.72 -13.25
CA ALA A 39 23.72 -8.22 -14.54
C ALA A 39 22.56 -7.55 -15.32
N ALA A 40 21.36 -8.12 -15.31
CA ALA A 40 20.20 -7.52 -15.95
C ALA A 40 19.86 -6.16 -15.33
N ILE A 41 19.83 -6.07 -13.98
CA ILE A 41 19.59 -4.81 -13.26
C ILE A 41 20.70 -3.79 -13.55
N ASN A 42 21.96 -4.22 -13.49
CA ASN A 42 23.12 -3.35 -13.69
C ASN A 42 23.29 -2.85 -15.14
N ASN A 43 22.59 -3.45 -16.10
CA ASN A 43 22.62 -3.04 -17.51
C ASN A 43 21.32 -2.36 -17.97
N ALA A 44 20.26 -2.37 -17.16
CA ALA A 44 18.98 -1.78 -17.51
C ALA A 44 19.08 -0.28 -17.79
N GLN A 45 18.37 0.17 -18.81
CA GLN A 45 18.21 1.57 -19.20
C GLN A 45 16.76 2.02 -18.93
N PRO A 46 16.51 3.33 -18.76
CA PRO A 46 15.16 3.88 -18.65
C PRO A 46 14.21 3.34 -19.74
N GLY A 47 13.07 2.78 -19.34
CA GLY A 47 12.09 2.13 -20.22
C GLY A 47 12.32 0.64 -20.48
N ASP A 48 13.43 0.06 -20.02
CA ASP A 48 13.65 -1.39 -20.15
C ASP A 48 12.71 -2.19 -19.25
N THR A 49 12.38 -3.40 -19.70
CA THR A 49 11.62 -4.37 -18.91
C THR A 49 12.43 -5.64 -18.69
N ILE A 50 12.63 -5.97 -17.42
CA ILE A 50 13.20 -7.23 -16.95
C ILE A 50 12.04 -8.13 -16.52
N MET A 51 11.80 -9.19 -17.29
CA MET A 51 10.76 -10.17 -17.01
C MET A 51 11.35 -11.39 -16.31
N VAL A 52 10.87 -11.68 -15.10
CA VAL A 52 11.36 -12.77 -14.25
C VAL A 52 10.39 -13.94 -14.33
N ARG A 53 10.89 -15.08 -14.80
CA ARG A 53 10.09 -16.31 -14.91
C ARG A 53 9.87 -16.95 -13.55
N GLY A 54 8.89 -17.83 -13.47
CA GLY A 54 8.58 -18.56 -12.25
C GLY A 54 9.73 -19.46 -11.80
N GLY A 55 9.75 -19.75 -10.50
CA GLY A 55 10.73 -20.62 -9.86
C GLY A 55 11.37 -19.99 -8.63
N VAL A 56 12.22 -20.74 -7.96
CA VAL A 56 12.91 -20.30 -6.74
C VAL A 56 14.34 -19.88 -7.09
N TYR A 57 14.71 -18.69 -6.62
CA TYR A 57 16.00 -18.05 -6.83
C TYR A 57 16.69 -17.96 -5.46
N SER A 58 17.67 -18.82 -5.23
CA SER A 58 18.48 -18.77 -4.01
C SER A 58 19.37 -17.52 -4.04
N CYS A 59 19.23 -16.66 -3.03
CA CYS A 59 19.88 -15.35 -2.99
C CYS A 59 20.82 -15.24 -1.79
N PRO A 60 22.12 -15.56 -1.94
CA PRO A 60 23.06 -15.62 -0.81
C PRO A 60 23.55 -14.24 -0.32
N ARG A 61 23.11 -13.16 -0.97
CA ARG A 61 23.47 -11.78 -0.67
C ARG A 61 22.42 -10.82 -1.18
N ALA A 62 22.49 -9.57 -0.71
CA ALA A 62 21.66 -8.47 -1.16
C ALA A 62 21.74 -8.25 -2.69
N ILE A 63 20.61 -7.88 -3.28
CA ILE A 63 20.48 -7.39 -4.65
C ILE A 63 20.36 -5.86 -4.59
N ALA A 64 21.37 -5.18 -5.12
CA ALA A 64 21.39 -3.72 -5.18
C ALA A 64 20.69 -3.20 -6.46
N ILE A 65 19.81 -2.21 -6.29
CA ILE A 65 19.11 -1.50 -7.36
C ILE A 65 19.49 -0.01 -7.26
N ASN A 66 20.57 0.35 -7.93
CA ASN A 66 21.19 1.68 -7.81
C ASN A 66 21.08 2.54 -9.07
N ARG A 67 20.69 1.95 -10.21
CA ARG A 67 20.39 2.71 -11.42
C ARG A 67 19.04 3.38 -11.29
N SER A 68 18.77 4.39 -12.12
CA SER A 68 17.46 5.04 -12.15
C SER A 68 16.85 4.93 -13.55
N GLY A 69 15.52 4.82 -13.58
CA GLY A 69 14.75 5.19 -14.76
C GLY A 69 14.65 6.71 -14.91
N GLU A 70 13.74 7.15 -15.77
CA GLU A 70 13.44 8.57 -16.00
C GLU A 70 11.92 8.82 -15.85
N PRO A 71 11.49 10.06 -15.60
CA PRO A 71 10.08 10.44 -15.72
C PRO A 71 9.49 9.95 -17.06
N GLY A 72 8.34 9.26 -17.00
CA GLY A 72 7.71 8.65 -18.17
C GLY A 72 8.42 7.43 -18.77
N LYS A 73 9.59 7.04 -18.26
CA LYS A 73 10.35 5.85 -18.70
C LYS A 73 10.95 5.11 -17.50
N PRO A 74 10.11 4.55 -16.62
CA PRO A 74 10.62 3.77 -15.51
C PRO A 74 11.28 2.47 -16.01
N ILE A 75 12.08 1.85 -15.15
CA ILE A 75 12.63 0.51 -15.38
C ILE A 75 11.71 -0.50 -14.70
N TYR A 76 11.30 -1.53 -15.44
CA TYR A 76 10.39 -2.54 -14.94
C TYR A 76 11.15 -3.80 -14.53
N LEU A 77 10.84 -4.32 -13.35
CA LEU A 77 11.25 -5.63 -12.87
C LEU A 77 10.01 -6.41 -12.46
N MET A 78 9.54 -7.29 -13.33
CA MET A 78 8.19 -7.86 -13.22
C MET A 78 8.21 -9.37 -13.34
N ALA A 79 7.35 -10.05 -12.59
CA ALA A 79 7.03 -11.44 -12.84
C ALA A 79 6.44 -11.63 -14.24
N ALA A 80 6.85 -12.70 -14.91
CA ALA A 80 6.26 -13.12 -16.17
C ALA A 80 4.76 -13.42 -15.98
N PRO A 81 3.91 -13.09 -16.98
CA PRO A 81 2.46 -13.26 -16.84
C PRO A 81 2.05 -14.66 -16.40
N GLY A 82 1.37 -14.76 -15.26
CA GLY A 82 0.90 -16.03 -14.69
C GLY A 82 1.95 -16.87 -13.98
N GLU A 83 3.18 -16.36 -13.82
CA GLU A 83 4.28 -17.04 -13.15
C GLU A 83 4.61 -16.40 -11.80
N VAL A 84 5.26 -17.18 -10.93
CA VAL A 84 5.59 -16.78 -9.55
C VAL A 84 7.10 -16.92 -9.33
N PRO A 85 7.89 -15.85 -9.50
CA PRO A 85 9.29 -15.82 -9.10
C PRO A 85 9.41 -15.65 -7.58
N VAL A 86 10.15 -16.54 -6.93
CA VAL A 86 10.42 -16.52 -5.49
C VAL A 86 11.90 -16.25 -5.27
N PHE A 87 12.23 -15.13 -4.65
CA PHE A 87 13.58 -14.79 -4.21
C PHE A 87 13.74 -15.22 -2.75
N ASP A 88 14.57 -16.24 -2.54
CA ASP A 88 14.80 -16.84 -1.22
C ASP A 88 16.13 -16.36 -0.65
N PHE A 89 16.05 -15.51 0.37
CA PHE A 89 17.16 -14.96 1.13
C PHE A 89 17.33 -15.66 2.49
N SER A 90 16.81 -16.88 2.67
CA SER A 90 16.99 -17.65 3.89
C SER A 90 18.47 -17.81 4.22
N GLY A 91 18.88 -17.35 5.41
CA GLY A 91 20.28 -17.36 5.85
C GLY A 91 21.15 -16.20 5.32
N THR A 92 20.59 -15.29 4.52
CA THR A 92 21.31 -14.09 4.07
C THR A 92 21.23 -12.99 5.13
N PRO A 93 22.36 -12.49 5.66
CA PRO A 93 22.35 -11.44 6.66
C PRO A 93 22.01 -10.08 6.05
N GLY A 94 21.27 -9.25 6.79
CA GLY A 94 21.01 -7.85 6.45
C GLY A 94 19.95 -7.64 5.36
N ASN A 95 20.14 -6.57 4.60
CA ASN A 95 19.22 -6.14 3.54
C ASN A 95 19.22 -7.13 2.38
N THR A 96 18.07 -7.33 1.74
CA THR A 96 17.93 -8.23 0.59
C THR A 96 17.82 -7.41 -0.70
N PHE A 97 16.64 -6.93 -1.10
CA PHE A 97 16.54 -5.90 -2.13
C PHE A 97 16.84 -4.53 -1.52
N PHE A 98 17.91 -3.89 -1.99
CA PHE A 98 18.32 -2.56 -1.55
C PHE A 98 18.24 -1.57 -2.72
N VAL A 99 17.24 -0.68 -2.68
CA VAL A 99 16.88 0.24 -3.75
C VAL A 99 17.33 1.65 -3.37
N THR A 100 18.32 2.16 -4.09
CA THR A 100 18.80 3.54 -3.96
C THR A 100 18.51 4.38 -5.20
N GLY A 101 18.14 3.73 -6.31
CA GLY A 101 17.75 4.39 -7.55
C GLY A 101 16.28 4.82 -7.57
N SER A 102 15.93 5.61 -8.59
CA SER A 102 14.60 6.17 -8.82
C SER A 102 13.87 5.51 -9.99
N TYR A 103 12.54 5.68 -10.06
CA TYR A 103 11.69 5.28 -11.17
C TYR A 103 11.77 3.77 -11.52
N TRP A 104 11.83 2.91 -10.50
CA TRP A 104 11.64 1.47 -10.67
C TRP A 104 10.20 1.03 -10.44
N ARG A 105 9.76 0.03 -11.21
CA ARG A 105 8.49 -0.68 -10.99
C ARG A 105 8.78 -2.15 -10.72
N LEU A 106 8.71 -2.55 -9.45
CA LEU A 106 8.86 -3.95 -9.04
C LEU A 106 7.48 -4.56 -8.89
N LYS A 107 7.20 -5.65 -9.62
CA LYS A 107 5.86 -6.24 -9.64
C LYS A 107 5.80 -7.76 -9.57
N GLY A 108 4.90 -8.27 -8.73
CA GLY A 108 4.49 -9.68 -8.76
C GLY A 108 5.53 -10.66 -8.21
N LEU A 109 6.51 -10.15 -7.45
CA LEU A 109 7.58 -10.96 -6.88
C LEU A 109 7.14 -11.58 -5.55
N VAL A 110 7.73 -12.73 -5.20
CA VAL A 110 7.71 -13.26 -3.85
C VAL A 110 9.11 -13.13 -3.27
N ILE A 111 9.23 -12.56 -2.07
CA ILE A 111 10.49 -12.40 -1.35
C ILE A 111 10.34 -13.08 0.00
N THR A 112 11.26 -13.99 0.32
CA THR A 112 11.26 -14.70 1.59
C THR A 112 12.63 -14.68 2.25
N GLY A 113 12.66 -14.67 3.58
CA GLY A 113 13.91 -14.60 4.34
C GLY A 113 14.56 -13.21 4.36
N GLY A 114 15.79 -13.16 4.88
CA GLY A 114 16.56 -11.93 5.09
C GLY A 114 16.10 -11.08 6.26
N GLU A 115 16.90 -10.07 6.63
CA GLU A 115 16.54 -9.14 7.72
C GLU A 115 15.53 -8.10 7.21
N ARG A 116 15.85 -7.43 6.11
CA ARG A 116 14.95 -6.46 5.45
C ARG A 116 14.69 -6.88 4.02
N ALA A 117 13.43 -7.19 3.70
CA ALA A 117 13.10 -7.84 2.43
C ALA A 117 13.09 -6.87 1.23
N LEU A 118 12.69 -5.62 1.44
CA LEU A 118 12.74 -4.60 0.40
C LEU A 118 12.92 -3.23 1.04
N GLU A 119 14.13 -2.69 0.92
CA GLU A 119 14.50 -1.41 1.50
C GLU A 119 14.70 -0.35 0.40
N LEU A 120 14.01 0.79 0.52
CA LEU A 120 14.21 1.99 -0.27
C LEU A 120 14.84 3.03 0.65
N SER A 121 16.07 3.43 0.34
CA SER A 121 16.86 4.28 1.24
C SER A 121 17.70 5.27 0.46
N GLY A 122 17.84 6.46 1.03
CA GLY A 122 18.63 7.57 0.48
C GLY A 122 17.80 8.58 -0.30
N GLY A 123 18.28 9.83 -0.34
CA GLY A 123 17.66 10.97 -1.02
C GLY A 123 17.67 10.91 -2.56
N GLU A 124 17.89 9.72 -3.14
CA GLU A 124 17.79 9.46 -4.57
C GLU A 124 16.80 8.31 -4.86
N ALA A 125 16.26 7.64 -3.83
CA ALA A 125 15.31 6.54 -3.97
C ALA A 125 13.88 7.08 -4.12
N HIS A 126 13.59 7.70 -5.27
CA HIS A 126 12.33 8.39 -5.53
C HIS A 126 11.46 7.76 -6.61
N HIS A 127 10.14 7.97 -6.50
CA HIS A 127 9.17 7.59 -7.53
C HIS A 127 9.18 6.10 -7.89
N ASN A 128 9.61 5.23 -6.98
CA ASN A 128 9.55 3.78 -7.17
C ASN A 128 8.16 3.24 -6.83
N THR A 129 7.75 2.14 -7.46
CA THR A 129 6.56 1.38 -7.08
C THR A 129 6.90 -0.06 -6.77
N LEU A 130 6.36 -0.52 -5.66
CA LEU A 130 6.30 -1.92 -5.26
C LEU A 130 4.85 -2.36 -5.44
N GLU A 131 4.57 -3.26 -6.39
CA GLU A 131 3.21 -3.64 -6.76
C GLU A 131 2.99 -5.16 -6.66
N GLN A 132 1.96 -5.58 -5.93
CA GLN A 132 1.60 -7.02 -5.82
C GLN A 132 2.80 -7.90 -5.40
N ILE A 133 3.67 -7.39 -4.53
CA ILE A 133 4.79 -8.16 -3.98
C ILE A 133 4.31 -8.86 -2.71
N ARG A 134 4.66 -10.15 -2.58
CA ARG A 134 4.44 -10.92 -1.35
C ARG A 134 5.76 -11.08 -0.62
N LEU A 135 5.82 -10.55 0.60
CA LEU A 135 7.02 -10.53 1.43
C LEU A 135 6.71 -11.32 2.71
N HIS A 136 7.50 -12.35 3.01
CA HIS A 136 7.25 -13.15 4.21
C HIS A 136 8.45 -13.86 4.81
N GLY A 137 8.35 -14.23 6.08
CA GLY A 137 9.34 -15.11 6.72
C GLY A 137 10.74 -14.51 6.81
N GLY A 138 10.85 -13.18 6.93
CA GLY A 138 12.10 -12.48 7.23
C GLY A 138 12.19 -12.10 8.72
N GLU A 139 13.24 -11.34 9.08
CA GLU A 139 13.58 -11.10 10.49
C GLU A 139 13.19 -9.71 11.03
N ALA A 140 13.29 -8.64 10.25
CA ALA A 140 13.01 -7.28 10.72
C ALA A 140 11.83 -6.65 9.97
N LEU A 141 12.04 -6.06 8.79
CA LEU A 141 10.96 -5.38 8.05
C LEU A 141 10.74 -6.01 6.68
N ALA A 142 9.47 -6.19 6.30
CA ALA A 142 9.16 -6.62 4.95
C ALA A 142 9.48 -5.52 3.95
N VAL A 143 8.86 -4.35 4.12
CA VAL A 143 9.16 -3.15 3.33
C VAL A 143 9.69 -2.09 4.27
N TYR A 144 10.77 -1.41 3.89
CA TYR A 144 11.35 -0.34 4.68
C TYR A 144 11.71 0.86 3.80
N ILE A 145 11.01 1.98 3.96
CA ILE A 145 11.30 3.24 3.28
C ILE A 145 11.87 4.20 4.34
N ASN A 146 13.08 4.71 4.12
CA ASN A 146 13.82 5.52 5.09
C ASN A 146 14.79 6.52 4.44
N ASP A 147 15.52 7.29 5.26
CA ASP A 147 16.65 8.12 4.85
C ASP A 147 16.36 8.99 3.62
N ASP A 148 15.28 9.79 3.71
CA ASP A 148 14.81 10.72 2.68
C ASP A 148 14.25 10.09 1.39
N ALA A 149 14.16 8.76 1.29
CA ALA A 149 13.48 8.08 0.19
C ALA A 149 12.01 8.54 0.14
N GLY A 150 11.58 9.13 -0.98
CA GLY A 150 10.32 9.87 -1.10
C GLY A 150 9.56 9.58 -2.38
N TYR A 151 8.27 9.91 -2.42
CA TYR A 151 7.39 9.75 -3.57
C TYR A 151 7.25 8.30 -4.05
N ASN A 152 7.48 7.33 -3.16
CA ASN A 152 7.36 5.91 -3.47
C ASN A 152 5.94 5.40 -3.20
N ILE A 153 5.52 4.38 -3.95
CA ILE A 153 4.21 3.76 -3.82
C ILE A 153 4.37 2.30 -3.45
N VAL A 154 3.72 1.86 -2.37
CA VAL A 154 3.56 0.44 -2.04
C VAL A 154 2.10 0.08 -2.29
N LEU A 155 1.86 -0.73 -3.32
CA LEU A 155 0.55 -0.98 -3.90
C LEU A 155 0.22 -2.48 -3.86
N ASN A 156 -0.85 -2.85 -3.15
CA ASN A 156 -1.38 -4.22 -3.13
C ASN A 156 -0.35 -5.27 -2.71
N CYS A 157 0.62 -4.89 -1.87
CA CYS A 157 1.61 -5.79 -1.32
C CYS A 157 1.07 -6.50 -0.08
N ASP A 158 1.66 -7.66 0.19
CA ASP A 158 1.37 -8.48 1.36
C ASP A 158 2.65 -8.66 2.17
N ALA A 159 2.65 -8.24 3.43
CA ALA A 159 3.80 -8.30 4.34
C ALA A 159 3.43 -9.11 5.58
N HIS A 160 3.98 -10.32 5.74
CA HIS A 160 3.51 -11.20 6.80
C HIS A 160 4.57 -12.14 7.39
N HIS A 161 4.39 -12.50 8.66
CA HIS A 161 5.26 -13.46 9.35
C HIS A 161 6.73 -12.99 9.44
N TYR A 162 6.96 -11.69 9.65
CA TYR A 162 8.27 -11.16 10.02
C TYR A 162 8.51 -11.32 11.52
N PHE A 163 9.66 -11.86 11.91
CA PHE A 163 9.97 -12.14 13.30
C PHE A 163 11.46 -11.97 13.62
N SER A 164 11.77 -10.99 14.47
CA SER A 164 13.14 -10.75 14.91
C SER A 164 13.48 -11.62 16.11
N MET A 165 14.10 -12.77 15.86
CA MET A 165 14.58 -13.64 16.94
C MET A 165 15.59 -12.92 17.86
N MET A 166 16.45 -12.07 17.29
CA MET A 166 17.47 -11.31 18.02
C MET A 166 16.90 -10.23 18.94
N ARG A 167 15.64 -9.81 18.69
CA ARG A 167 14.95 -8.76 19.46
C ARG A 167 13.68 -9.29 20.13
N ASN A 168 13.53 -10.61 20.25
CA ASN A 168 12.36 -11.27 20.82
C ASN A 168 11.02 -10.82 20.20
N GLY A 169 11.01 -10.56 18.90
CA GLY A 169 9.86 -10.10 18.13
C GLY A 169 9.81 -8.60 17.87
N ASP A 170 10.48 -7.77 18.67
CA ASP A 170 10.54 -6.31 18.48
C ASP A 170 11.24 -5.93 17.15
N GLY A 171 10.67 -4.98 16.41
CA GLY A 171 11.11 -4.58 15.07
C GLY A 171 10.86 -5.59 13.96
N GLY A 172 10.06 -6.65 14.23
CA GLY A 172 9.55 -7.60 13.25
C GLY A 172 8.28 -7.08 12.58
N ASP A 173 8.36 -5.99 11.82
CA ASP A 173 7.23 -5.26 11.24
C ASP A 173 6.89 -5.70 9.80
N GLY A 174 5.64 -5.46 9.41
CA GLY A 174 5.21 -5.61 8.02
C GLY A 174 5.79 -4.52 7.11
N ILE A 175 5.19 -3.32 7.12
CA ILE A 175 5.59 -2.21 6.25
C ILE A 175 5.99 -1.01 7.10
N GLY A 176 7.27 -0.63 6.99
CA GLY A 176 7.85 0.55 7.63
C GLY A 176 8.04 1.71 6.65
N VAL A 177 7.43 2.86 6.91
CA VAL A 177 7.82 4.14 6.29
C VAL A 177 8.27 5.05 7.43
N ALA A 178 9.54 4.94 7.76
CA ALA A 178 10.06 5.25 9.08
C ALA A 178 11.43 5.92 8.98
N ASN A 179 11.99 6.35 10.11
CA ASN A 179 13.36 6.86 10.21
C ASN A 179 13.68 7.93 9.14
N ASN A 180 12.94 9.04 9.20
CA ASN A 180 13.11 10.19 8.33
C ASN A 180 12.96 9.88 6.83
N ALA A 181 12.05 8.97 6.47
CA ALA A 181 11.58 8.81 5.10
C ALA A 181 11.13 10.15 4.49
N GLY A 182 11.36 10.30 3.19
CA GLY A 182 11.07 11.51 2.41
C GLY A 182 9.57 11.77 2.23
N GLN A 183 9.25 12.88 1.57
CA GLN A 183 7.87 13.30 1.33
C GLN A 183 7.18 12.41 0.30
N GLY A 184 5.84 12.33 0.35
CA GLY A 184 5.03 11.83 -0.77
C GLY A 184 4.95 10.32 -0.87
N ASN A 185 5.43 9.57 0.14
CA ASN A 185 5.26 8.12 0.19
C ASN A 185 3.78 7.75 0.43
N VAL A 186 3.29 6.78 -0.34
CA VAL A 186 1.89 6.34 -0.30
C VAL A 186 1.79 4.81 -0.20
N LEU A 187 0.96 4.34 0.72
CA LEU A 187 0.62 2.93 0.91
C LEU A 187 -0.84 2.72 0.47
N ILE A 188 -1.10 1.81 -0.47
CA ILE A 188 -2.44 1.62 -1.04
C ILE A 188 -2.77 0.12 -1.11
N GLY A 189 -3.89 -0.30 -0.52
CA GLY A 189 -4.42 -1.66 -0.70
C GLY A 189 -3.58 -2.78 -0.08
N ASN A 190 -2.61 -2.45 0.77
CA ASN A 190 -1.65 -3.42 1.33
C ASN A 190 -2.28 -4.24 2.46
N ARG A 191 -1.80 -5.48 2.67
CA ARG A 191 -2.13 -6.30 3.83
C ARG A 191 -0.87 -6.54 4.67
N ALA A 192 -0.97 -6.35 5.97
CA ALA A 192 0.09 -6.69 6.92
C ALA A 192 -0.45 -7.54 8.07
N TRP A 193 0.01 -8.80 8.18
CA TRP A 193 -0.53 -9.70 9.21
C TRP A 193 0.48 -10.66 9.79
N ASN A 194 0.19 -11.13 11.01
CA ASN A 194 1.04 -12.07 11.73
C ASN A 194 2.51 -11.63 11.78
N ASN A 195 2.79 -10.33 11.76
CA ASN A 195 4.13 -9.81 12.01
C ASN A 195 4.34 -9.74 13.52
N ALA A 196 5.59 -9.97 13.95
CA ALA A 196 5.91 -10.12 15.36
C ALA A 196 5.76 -8.81 16.13
N ASP A 197 6.01 -7.67 15.50
CA ASP A 197 5.84 -6.35 16.11
C ASP A 197 4.58 -5.66 15.59
N ASP A 198 4.63 -4.82 14.56
CA ASP A 198 3.46 -4.15 14.01
C ASP A 198 3.16 -4.51 12.55
N GLY A 199 1.94 -4.18 12.12
CA GLY A 199 1.57 -4.32 10.72
C GLY A 199 2.18 -3.22 9.85
N ILE A 200 1.80 -1.98 10.13
CA ILE A 200 2.33 -0.78 9.47
C ILE A 200 2.92 0.13 10.54
N ASP A 201 4.22 0.43 10.42
CA ASP A 201 4.95 1.28 11.36
C ASP A 201 5.48 2.54 10.64
N LEU A 202 5.08 3.71 11.15
CA LEU A 202 5.51 5.03 10.69
C LEU A 202 6.46 5.70 11.70
N TRP A 203 7.16 4.90 12.51
CA TRP A 203 8.04 5.39 13.55
C TRP A 203 9.13 6.31 13.00
N TYR A 204 9.23 7.49 13.59
CA TYR A 204 10.15 8.57 13.25
C TYR A 204 10.02 9.07 11.80
N ALA A 205 8.84 8.96 11.20
CA ALA A 205 8.53 9.61 9.93
C ALA A 205 8.28 11.11 10.13
N MET A 206 9.14 11.94 9.52
CA MET A 206 9.06 13.42 9.64
C MET A 206 8.19 14.06 8.56
N ARG A 207 7.84 13.30 7.53
CA ARG A 207 6.99 13.74 6.43
C ARG A 207 5.67 12.97 6.46
N THR A 208 4.62 13.62 5.97
CA THR A 208 3.31 12.97 5.84
C THR A 208 3.43 11.74 4.95
N VAL A 209 2.87 10.65 5.47
CA VAL A 209 2.67 9.38 4.75
C VAL A 209 1.18 9.23 4.61
N ARG A 210 0.75 8.84 3.42
CA ARG A 210 -0.66 8.61 3.14
C ARG A 210 -0.92 7.12 3.00
N VAL A 211 -1.93 6.63 3.71
CA VAL A 211 -2.28 5.21 3.78
C VAL A 211 -3.75 5.07 3.38
N GLU A 212 -4.03 4.33 2.33
CA GLU A 212 -5.36 4.18 1.77
C GLU A 212 -5.74 2.70 1.64
N ARG A 213 -6.90 2.33 2.18
CA ARG A 213 -7.46 0.98 1.98
C ARG A 213 -6.48 -0.15 2.36
N CYS A 214 -5.65 0.11 3.37
CA CYS A 214 -4.74 -0.90 3.91
C CYS A 214 -5.40 -1.69 5.03
N TYR A 215 -4.99 -2.94 5.18
CA TYR A 215 -5.52 -3.90 6.14
C TYR A 215 -4.39 -4.39 7.03
N SER A 216 -4.59 -4.35 8.34
CA SER A 216 -3.60 -4.80 9.31
C SER A 216 -4.25 -5.72 10.33
N PHE A 217 -3.76 -6.95 10.51
CA PHE A 217 -4.42 -7.91 11.38
C PHE A 217 -3.52 -8.93 12.05
N TYR A 218 -3.84 -9.31 13.29
CA TYR A 218 -3.10 -10.32 14.09
C TYR A 218 -1.60 -10.06 14.26
N ASN A 219 -1.15 -8.80 14.20
CA ASN A 219 0.25 -8.47 14.48
C ASN A 219 0.50 -8.50 16.00
N GLY A 220 1.72 -8.84 16.42
CA GLY A 220 2.10 -9.01 17.82
C GLY A 220 1.64 -10.29 18.50
N VAL A 221 0.91 -11.16 17.80
CA VAL A 221 0.53 -12.48 18.31
C VAL A 221 1.76 -13.40 18.22
N ASN A 222 2.14 -14.03 19.33
CA ASN A 222 3.28 -14.96 19.36
C ASN A 222 2.89 -16.31 18.75
N ILE A 223 2.77 -16.35 17.42
CA ILE A 223 2.53 -17.57 16.65
C ILE A 223 3.77 -18.47 16.55
N TRP A 224 4.92 -17.99 17.04
CA TRP A 224 6.21 -18.72 17.04
C TRP A 224 6.50 -19.45 18.35
N ASP A 225 5.62 -19.33 19.36
CA ASP A 225 5.84 -19.87 20.71
C ASP A 225 7.21 -19.46 21.31
N PHE A 226 7.65 -18.24 21.00
CA PHE A 226 8.96 -17.75 21.40
C PHE A 226 8.94 -17.20 22.83
N PRO A 227 9.86 -17.62 23.73
CA PRO A 227 9.89 -17.11 25.09
C PRO A 227 10.30 -15.63 25.13
N PHE A 228 9.85 -14.90 26.17
CA PHE A 228 10.19 -13.48 26.38
C PHE A 228 9.73 -12.53 25.26
N TRP A 229 8.54 -12.77 24.73
CA TRP A 229 7.92 -11.98 23.66
C TRP A 229 7.86 -10.47 23.95
N LEU A 230 8.43 -9.66 23.04
CA LEU A 230 8.49 -8.19 23.13
C LEU A 230 7.78 -7.47 21.98
N GLY A 231 7.17 -8.19 21.05
CA GLY A 231 6.37 -7.60 19.98
C GLY A 231 5.24 -6.71 20.52
N ASN A 232 5.14 -5.47 20.02
CA ASN A 232 4.14 -4.50 20.47
C ASN A 232 2.74 -4.83 19.97
N GLY A 233 2.60 -5.29 18.72
CA GLY A 233 1.32 -5.75 18.20
C GLY A 233 0.35 -4.65 17.80
N ASN A 234 0.79 -3.55 17.22
CA ASN A 234 -0.13 -2.56 16.68
C ASN A 234 -0.50 -2.87 15.23
N GLY A 235 -1.73 -2.51 14.87
CA GLY A 235 -2.17 -2.55 13.49
C GLY A 235 -1.47 -1.48 12.67
N PHE A 236 -1.70 -0.23 13.07
CA PHE A 236 -1.10 0.98 12.50
C PHE A 236 -0.44 1.78 13.62
N LYS A 237 0.89 1.72 13.69
CA LYS A 237 1.72 2.55 14.59
C LYS A 237 2.09 3.83 13.84
N LEU A 238 1.52 4.95 14.24
CA LEU A 238 1.51 6.19 13.42
C LEU A 238 2.43 7.29 13.96
N GLY A 239 3.49 6.88 14.67
CA GLY A 239 4.47 7.78 15.29
C GLY A 239 5.52 6.99 16.08
N ALA A 240 6.40 7.60 16.85
CA ALA A 240 6.59 9.05 17.05
C ALA A 240 7.08 9.74 15.76
N GLY A 241 7.06 11.08 15.71
CA GLY A 241 7.47 11.83 14.51
C GLY A 241 6.58 13.03 14.24
N GLU A 242 6.96 13.83 13.25
CA GLU A 242 6.29 15.09 12.87
C GLU A 242 5.44 14.95 11.59
N GLY A 243 5.40 13.77 10.97
CA GLY A 243 4.55 13.52 9.82
C GLY A 243 3.07 13.61 10.21
N ARG A 244 2.33 14.56 9.65
CA ARG A 244 0.86 14.61 9.77
C ARG A 244 0.25 13.54 8.85
N HIS A 245 0.31 12.27 9.27
CA HIS A 245 -0.10 11.15 8.43
C HIS A 245 -1.61 11.17 8.17
N VAL A 246 -2.00 10.63 7.03
CA VAL A 246 -3.39 10.59 6.59
C VAL A 246 -3.78 9.15 6.29
N LEU A 247 -4.81 8.65 6.97
CA LEU A 247 -5.36 7.33 6.77
C LEU A 247 -6.80 7.44 6.27
N VAL A 248 -7.12 6.69 5.23
CA VAL A 248 -8.44 6.66 4.61
C VAL A 248 -8.86 5.22 4.35
N ASN A 249 -10.05 4.85 4.81
CA ASN A 249 -10.64 3.53 4.57
C ASN A 249 -9.74 2.37 5.02
N CYS A 250 -8.91 2.56 6.05
CA CYS A 250 -8.02 1.53 6.58
C CYS A 250 -8.75 0.65 7.60
N PHE A 251 -8.32 -0.62 7.72
CA PHE A 251 -8.92 -1.58 8.63
C PHE A 251 -7.88 -2.26 9.54
N ALA A 252 -8.13 -2.26 10.86
CA ALA A 252 -7.31 -3.00 11.84
C ALA A 252 -8.12 -4.02 12.67
N TRP A 253 -7.71 -5.30 12.73
CA TRP A 253 -8.39 -6.25 13.63
C TRP A 253 -7.49 -7.31 14.26
N GLY A 254 -7.92 -7.86 15.40
CA GLY A 254 -7.25 -9.01 16.02
C GLY A 254 -5.89 -8.73 16.68
N HIS A 255 -5.50 -7.47 16.86
CA HIS A 255 -4.27 -7.05 17.54
C HIS A 255 -4.41 -7.20 19.05
N LYS A 256 -4.18 -8.40 19.57
CA LYS A 256 -4.66 -8.78 20.92
C LYS A 256 -3.61 -8.66 22.03
N TRP A 257 -2.33 -8.61 21.70
CA TRP A 257 -1.21 -8.74 22.65
C TRP A 257 -0.36 -7.46 22.69
N GLY A 258 0.56 -7.34 23.65
CA GLY A 258 1.42 -6.17 23.78
C GLY A 258 0.67 -4.85 23.97
N ALA A 259 1.07 -3.82 23.21
CA ALA A 259 0.32 -2.57 23.06
C ALA A 259 -1.05 -2.82 22.41
N GLY A 260 -1.09 -3.63 21.34
CA GLY A 260 -2.33 -4.20 20.81
C GLY A 260 -3.32 -3.19 20.23
N ALA A 261 -2.85 -2.02 19.78
CA ALA A 261 -3.75 -1.01 19.24
C ALA A 261 -4.12 -1.31 17.80
N GLY A 262 -5.39 -1.15 17.42
CA GLY A 262 -5.77 -1.12 16.00
C GLY A 262 -5.08 0.04 15.29
N PHE A 263 -5.32 1.25 15.78
CA PHE A 263 -4.67 2.49 15.37
C PHE A 263 -4.11 3.20 16.61
N THR A 264 -2.85 3.62 16.56
CA THR A 264 -2.24 4.38 17.66
C THR A 264 -1.48 5.61 17.18
N LEU A 265 -1.70 6.73 17.87
CA LEU A 265 -0.94 7.97 17.69
C LEU A 265 0.56 7.79 17.94
N ASN A 266 0.90 6.87 18.86
CA ASN A 266 2.26 6.51 19.26
C ASN A 266 3.23 7.70 19.45
N GLY A 267 2.74 8.80 20.04
CA GLY A 267 3.56 9.98 20.33
C GLY A 267 3.88 10.88 19.14
N ASN A 268 3.14 10.77 18.02
CA ASN A 268 3.24 11.74 16.91
C ASN A 268 2.94 13.18 17.37
N THR A 269 3.79 14.12 16.99
CA THR A 269 3.79 15.50 17.50
C THR A 269 3.07 16.51 16.61
N SER A 270 2.36 16.06 15.57
CA SER A 270 1.69 16.94 14.60
C SER A 270 0.20 16.65 14.43
N GLY A 271 -0.34 15.70 15.21
CA GLY A 271 -1.69 15.18 15.04
C GLY A 271 -1.82 14.34 13.76
N LEU A 272 -2.90 13.57 13.68
CA LEU A 272 -3.15 12.62 12.59
C LEU A 272 -4.53 12.82 12.00
N ILE A 273 -4.71 12.47 10.72
CA ILE A 273 -6.01 12.52 10.05
C ILE A 273 -6.46 11.09 9.74
N LEU A 274 -7.56 10.65 10.34
CA LEU A 274 -8.20 9.36 10.09
C LEU A 274 -9.63 9.59 9.63
N HIS A 275 -9.90 9.28 8.37
CA HIS A 275 -11.24 9.29 7.81
C HIS A 275 -11.69 7.86 7.51
N ASN A 276 -12.93 7.54 7.87
CA ASN A 276 -13.59 6.29 7.49
C ASN A 276 -12.75 5.05 7.86
N CYS A 277 -11.99 5.05 8.96
CA CYS A 277 -11.22 3.85 9.35
C CYS A 277 -12.06 2.94 10.24
N SER A 278 -11.74 1.64 10.25
CA SER A 278 -12.46 0.65 11.05
C SER A 278 -11.55 -0.22 11.87
N ALA A 279 -11.96 -0.52 13.10
CA ALA A 279 -11.22 -1.40 13.99
C ALA A 279 -12.14 -2.38 14.75
N TRP A 280 -11.70 -3.63 14.85
CA TRP A 280 -12.46 -4.72 15.45
C TRP A 280 -11.60 -5.69 16.31
N ASP A 281 -12.06 -6.03 17.52
CA ASP A 281 -11.44 -7.06 18.41
C ASP A 281 -9.91 -6.90 18.61
N ASN A 282 -9.48 -5.64 18.76
CA ASN A 282 -8.12 -5.30 19.18
C ASN A 282 -8.07 -5.12 20.71
N ARG A 283 -6.87 -5.08 21.30
CA ARG A 283 -6.72 -4.73 22.72
C ARG A 283 -7.29 -3.34 22.99
N ILE A 284 -7.04 -2.39 22.09
CA ILE A 284 -7.70 -1.08 21.98
C ILE A 284 -7.88 -0.79 20.49
N ASN A 285 -9.04 -0.31 20.07
CA ASN A 285 -9.28 -0.07 18.65
C ASN A 285 -8.61 1.23 18.19
N PHE A 286 -8.84 2.32 18.91
CA PHE A 286 -8.27 3.64 18.64
C PHE A 286 -7.58 4.21 19.89
N GLN A 287 -6.26 4.41 19.81
CA GLN A 287 -5.43 4.96 20.90
C GLN A 287 -4.81 6.30 20.49
N PHE A 288 -5.53 7.39 20.74
CA PHE A 288 -5.17 8.76 20.34
C PHE A 288 -5.00 9.72 21.52
N ALA A 289 -5.12 9.23 22.75
CA ALA A 289 -4.85 10.05 23.93
C ALA A 289 -4.22 9.24 25.08
N SER A 290 -3.26 9.87 25.75
CA SER A 290 -2.78 9.40 27.06
C SER A 290 -2.30 10.57 27.93
N ASN A 291 -2.29 10.38 29.25
CA ASN A 291 -1.72 11.39 30.16
C ASN A 291 -0.20 11.53 29.99
N TYR A 292 0.47 10.44 29.63
CA TYR A 292 1.90 10.44 29.38
C TYR A 292 2.26 11.30 28.16
N TRP A 293 1.60 11.06 27.02
CA TRP A 293 1.76 11.86 25.81
C TRP A 293 1.49 13.34 26.04
N ARG A 294 0.41 13.67 26.76
CA ARG A 294 0.15 15.05 27.19
C ARG A 294 1.27 15.63 28.07
N SER A 295 1.84 14.84 28.97
CA SER A 295 2.91 15.31 29.88
C SER A 295 4.23 15.61 29.16
N ILE A 296 4.44 15.05 27.97
CA ILE A 296 5.63 15.28 27.14
C ILE A 296 5.34 16.13 25.90
N GLY A 297 4.15 16.75 25.81
CA GLY A 297 3.83 17.73 24.76
C GLY A 297 3.45 17.15 23.39
N VAL A 298 2.99 15.90 23.33
CA VAL A 298 2.45 15.30 22.10
C VAL A 298 1.16 16.01 21.68
N ALA A 299 1.02 16.34 20.39
CA ALA A 299 -0.10 17.07 19.80
C ALA A 299 -1.35 16.21 19.56
N GLN A 300 -1.80 15.49 20.58
CA GLN A 300 -3.00 14.64 20.50
C GLN A 300 -4.30 15.44 20.25
N GLU A 301 -4.35 16.71 20.63
CA GLU A 301 -5.44 17.64 20.31
C GLU A 301 -5.54 18.02 18.83
N ASP A 302 -4.49 17.83 18.03
CA ASP A 302 -4.48 18.23 16.62
C ASP A 302 -4.95 17.09 15.69
N CYS A 303 -5.41 15.97 16.27
CA CYS A 303 -5.98 14.87 15.50
C CYS A 303 -7.35 15.21 14.94
N VAL A 304 -7.59 14.74 13.71
CA VAL A 304 -8.86 14.81 12.99
C VAL A 304 -9.34 13.38 12.76
N LEU A 305 -10.39 13.00 13.46
CA LEU A 305 -10.96 11.65 13.48
C LEU A 305 -12.42 11.76 13.05
N VAL A 306 -12.72 11.34 11.81
CA VAL A 306 -14.05 11.52 11.22
C VAL A 306 -14.57 10.20 10.64
N ASN A 307 -15.84 9.88 10.91
CA ASN A 307 -16.57 8.72 10.39
C ASN A 307 -15.94 7.35 10.72
N ASN A 308 -15.14 7.25 11.78
CA ASN A 308 -14.48 5.99 12.12
C ASN A 308 -15.43 5.03 12.86
N ALA A 309 -15.27 3.73 12.62
CA ALA A 309 -16.05 2.67 13.27
C ALA A 309 -15.18 1.80 14.18
N SER A 310 -15.58 1.70 15.44
CA SER A 310 -14.98 0.85 16.48
C SER A 310 -15.98 -0.19 16.94
N LEU A 311 -15.60 -1.47 16.90
CA LEU A 311 -16.38 -2.61 17.39
C LEU A 311 -15.54 -3.49 18.35
N ASP A 312 -16.09 -3.84 19.50
CA ASP A 312 -15.58 -4.87 20.41
C ASP A 312 -14.09 -4.79 20.80
N GLY A 313 -13.54 -3.58 20.95
CA GLY A 313 -12.22 -3.39 21.56
C GLY A 313 -12.20 -3.89 23.01
N ARG A 314 -11.16 -4.61 23.42
CA ARG A 314 -11.04 -5.17 24.80
C ARG A 314 -10.86 -4.09 25.86
N SER A 315 -10.36 -2.93 25.45
CA SER A 315 -10.25 -1.70 26.22
C SER A 315 -11.01 -0.60 25.48
N LYS A 316 -11.45 0.41 26.24
CA LYS A 316 -12.08 1.59 25.65
C LYS A 316 -11.08 2.37 24.80
N ASP A 317 -11.57 2.90 23.68
CA ASP A 317 -10.84 3.86 22.86
C ASP A 317 -10.45 5.10 23.67
N THR A 318 -9.30 5.67 23.36
CA THR A 318 -8.80 6.87 24.04
C THR A 318 -8.66 8.02 23.05
N ILE A 319 -9.58 8.98 23.14
CA ILE A 319 -9.62 10.16 22.26
C ILE A 319 -9.40 11.41 23.10
N ASP A 320 -8.57 12.36 22.65
CA ASP A 320 -8.44 13.64 23.34
C ASP A 320 -9.73 14.43 23.10
N LYS A 321 -10.36 14.89 24.18
CA LYS A 321 -11.59 15.68 24.12
C LYS A 321 -11.47 17.01 23.35
N ARG A 322 -10.24 17.45 23.07
CA ARG A 322 -9.94 18.66 22.28
C ARG A 322 -9.68 18.35 20.81
N ALA A 323 -9.49 17.08 20.46
CA ALA A 323 -9.32 16.67 19.07
C ALA A 323 -10.61 16.89 18.29
N GLU A 324 -10.48 17.07 16.98
CA GLU A 324 -11.63 17.06 16.08
C GLU A 324 -12.12 15.62 15.93
N SER A 325 -13.12 15.25 16.73
CA SER A 325 -13.80 13.95 16.69
C SER A 325 -15.23 14.17 16.25
N GLN A 326 -15.55 13.73 15.03
CA GLN A 326 -16.88 13.92 14.45
C GLN A 326 -17.44 12.63 13.82
N CYS A 327 -18.70 12.34 14.11
CA CYS A 327 -19.43 11.22 13.50
C CYS A 327 -18.72 9.87 13.63
N ASN A 328 -17.99 9.62 14.71
CA ASN A 328 -17.39 8.31 14.96
C ASN A 328 -18.34 7.43 15.78
N SER A 329 -18.18 6.11 15.74
CA SER A 329 -19.05 5.19 16.50
C SER A 329 -18.98 5.37 18.02
N TRP A 330 -17.91 6.00 18.54
CA TRP A 330 -17.76 6.33 19.96
C TRP A 330 -18.39 7.68 20.34
N ASP A 331 -18.81 8.50 19.38
CA ASP A 331 -19.40 9.81 19.64
C ASP A 331 -20.84 9.64 20.14
N ALA A 332 -21.06 9.85 21.44
CA ALA A 332 -22.37 9.64 22.08
C ALA A 332 -23.51 10.44 21.43
N ALA A 333 -23.22 11.61 20.86
CA ALA A 333 -24.21 12.45 20.17
C ALA A 333 -24.79 11.80 18.91
N LEU A 334 -24.07 10.83 18.32
CA LEU A 334 -24.52 10.10 17.14
C LEU A 334 -25.60 9.06 17.48
N CYS A 335 -25.67 8.64 18.75
CA CYS A 335 -26.61 7.61 19.23
C CYS A 335 -26.54 6.30 18.42
N VAL A 336 -25.36 5.96 17.91
CA VAL A 336 -25.06 4.72 17.20
C VAL A 336 -24.36 3.76 18.17
N GLN A 337 -24.79 2.51 18.16
CA GLN A 337 -24.07 1.41 18.78
C GLN A 337 -23.81 0.37 17.70
N VAL A 338 -22.56 0.24 17.28
CA VAL A 338 -22.14 -0.77 16.32
C VAL A 338 -22.02 -2.11 17.05
N THR A 339 -22.60 -3.15 16.47
CA THR A 339 -22.68 -4.52 16.97
C THR A 339 -22.36 -5.51 15.87
N ASP A 340 -22.22 -6.79 16.21
CA ASP A 340 -22.05 -7.88 15.23
C ASP A 340 -23.15 -7.92 14.14
N ARG A 341 -24.39 -7.52 14.48
CA ARG A 341 -25.54 -7.46 13.56
C ARG A 341 -25.44 -6.39 12.49
N ASP A 342 -24.54 -5.43 12.66
CA ASP A 342 -24.32 -4.35 11.71
C ASP A 342 -23.45 -4.79 10.53
N PHE A 343 -22.94 -6.03 10.55
CA PHE A 343 -22.07 -6.59 9.52
C PHE A 343 -22.69 -7.84 8.89
N VAL A 344 -22.41 -8.04 7.61
CA VAL A 344 -22.81 -9.25 6.86
C VAL A 344 -22.04 -10.48 7.37
N SER A 345 -20.74 -10.31 7.66
CA SER A 345 -19.88 -11.36 8.21
C SER A 345 -18.75 -10.76 9.05
N LEU A 346 -18.36 -11.50 10.10
CA LEU A 346 -17.14 -11.30 10.88
C LEU A 346 -16.11 -12.42 10.63
N ASP A 347 -16.34 -13.28 9.64
CA ASP A 347 -15.38 -14.29 9.19
C ASP A 347 -14.33 -13.65 8.27
N ASP A 348 -13.10 -13.61 8.75
CA ASP A 348 -11.96 -12.98 8.08
C ASP A 348 -11.10 -13.97 7.27
N SER A 349 -11.51 -15.24 7.16
CA SER A 349 -10.73 -16.29 6.49
C SER A 349 -10.33 -15.94 5.05
N ALA A 350 -11.16 -15.18 4.35
CA ALA A 350 -10.90 -14.70 3.00
C ALA A 350 -9.81 -13.62 2.91
N MET A 351 -9.45 -12.95 4.02
CA MET A 351 -8.50 -11.83 4.02
C MET A 351 -7.06 -12.25 3.80
N THR A 352 -6.74 -13.55 3.89
CA THR A 352 -5.43 -14.12 3.53
C THR A 352 -5.44 -14.82 2.17
N ALA A 353 -6.56 -14.84 1.47
CA ALA A 353 -6.66 -15.46 0.15
C ALA A 353 -5.70 -14.80 -0.86
N PRO A 354 -5.23 -15.54 -1.88
CA PRO A 354 -4.49 -14.94 -2.99
C PRO A 354 -5.28 -13.78 -3.60
N ARG A 355 -4.57 -12.69 -3.92
CA ARG A 355 -5.18 -11.54 -4.61
C ARG A 355 -5.64 -11.94 -6.01
N ASN A 356 -6.66 -11.25 -6.51
CA ASN A 356 -7.03 -11.29 -7.92
C ASN A 356 -5.89 -10.73 -8.78
N LEU A 357 -5.97 -10.95 -10.10
CA LEU A 357 -4.96 -10.50 -11.06
C LEU A 357 -4.74 -8.98 -11.03
N ASP A 358 -5.77 -8.19 -10.76
CA ASP A 358 -5.67 -6.73 -10.62
C ASP A 358 -5.18 -6.25 -9.25
N GLY A 359 -4.84 -7.18 -8.34
CA GLY A 359 -4.34 -6.88 -7.00
C GLY A 359 -5.42 -6.71 -5.95
N SER A 360 -6.71 -6.73 -6.31
CA SER A 360 -7.80 -6.74 -5.34
C SER A 360 -7.78 -7.98 -4.46
N ILE A 361 -8.25 -7.83 -3.23
CA ILE A 361 -8.60 -8.98 -2.39
C ILE A 361 -9.88 -9.59 -2.99
N PRO A 362 -9.99 -10.93 -3.08
CA PRO A 362 -11.23 -11.57 -3.53
C PRO A 362 -12.43 -11.03 -2.75
N TYR A 363 -13.52 -10.71 -3.48
CA TYR A 363 -14.73 -10.20 -2.86
C TYR A 363 -15.19 -11.16 -1.76
N ASN A 364 -15.49 -10.59 -0.60
CA ASN A 364 -15.97 -11.30 0.55
C ASN A 364 -16.82 -10.36 1.41
N ASN A 365 -17.61 -10.96 2.30
CA ASN A 365 -18.57 -10.25 3.14
C ASN A 365 -17.96 -9.74 4.46
N PHE A 366 -16.65 -9.96 4.68
CA PHE A 366 -16.00 -9.60 5.94
C PHE A 366 -16.12 -8.10 6.17
N LEU A 367 -16.73 -7.73 7.30
CA LEU A 367 -16.91 -6.36 7.77
C LEU A 367 -17.60 -5.41 6.78
N ARG A 368 -18.32 -5.95 5.79
CA ARG A 368 -19.29 -5.21 4.98
C ARG A 368 -20.53 -4.93 5.81
N LEU A 369 -21.07 -3.71 5.73
CA LEU A 369 -22.27 -3.33 6.49
C LEU A 369 -23.49 -4.12 5.99
N ALA A 370 -24.26 -4.66 6.94
CA ALA A 370 -25.54 -5.29 6.65
C ALA A 370 -26.58 -4.23 6.21
N PRO A 371 -27.59 -4.56 5.37
CA PRO A 371 -28.54 -3.59 4.83
C PRO A 371 -29.37 -2.77 5.85
N ARG A 372 -29.35 -3.15 7.13
CA ARG A 372 -30.04 -2.43 8.23
C ARG A 372 -29.07 -1.98 9.31
N SER A 373 -27.79 -1.93 8.98
CA SER A 373 -26.75 -1.51 9.89
C SER A 373 -27.04 -0.12 10.43
N ALA A 374 -26.87 0.05 11.74
CA ALA A 374 -26.95 1.34 12.40
C ALA A 374 -25.86 2.30 11.95
N ALA A 375 -24.80 1.82 11.29
CA ALA A 375 -23.70 2.61 10.75
C ALA A 375 -24.00 3.25 9.38
N ILE A 376 -25.08 2.83 8.70
CA ILE A 376 -25.44 3.37 7.39
C ILE A 376 -26.01 4.80 7.51
N ASP A 377 -25.59 5.69 6.61
CA ASP A 377 -26.01 7.10 6.52
C ASP A 377 -25.77 7.91 7.82
N LYS A 378 -24.69 7.61 8.56
CA LYS A 378 -24.38 8.26 9.86
C LYS A 378 -23.17 9.19 9.85
N GLY A 379 -22.34 9.10 8.83
CA GLY A 379 -21.18 9.93 8.68
C GLY A 379 -21.51 11.39 8.34
N THR A 380 -20.44 12.14 8.14
CA THR A 380 -20.44 13.50 7.59
C THR A 380 -19.58 13.53 6.34
N ASP A 381 -19.92 14.39 5.39
CA ASP A 381 -19.17 14.52 4.15
C ASP A 381 -17.75 15.06 4.44
N VAL A 382 -16.75 14.24 4.11
CA VAL A 382 -15.31 14.57 4.19
C VAL A 382 -14.70 14.76 2.80
N GLY A 383 -15.53 15.05 1.81
CA GLY A 383 -15.18 15.20 0.41
C GLY A 383 -15.09 13.87 -0.35
N MET A 384 -15.45 12.74 0.27
CA MET A 384 -15.42 11.40 -0.35
C MET A 384 -16.80 11.07 -0.92
N PRO A 385 -16.89 10.41 -2.08
CA PRO A 385 -18.15 9.93 -2.61
C PRO A 385 -18.77 8.89 -1.69
N PHE A 386 -20.08 8.99 -1.51
CA PHE A 386 -20.89 8.10 -0.69
C PHE A 386 -22.21 7.79 -1.39
N ARG A 387 -22.95 6.81 -0.87
CA ARG A 387 -24.29 6.44 -1.34
C ARG A 387 -25.31 6.78 -0.27
N GLY A 388 -26.56 6.96 -0.68
CA GLY A 388 -27.62 7.34 0.27
C GLY A 388 -27.60 8.83 0.62
N ALA A 389 -27.98 9.14 1.85
CA ALA A 389 -28.12 10.50 2.36
C ALA A 389 -26.81 11.06 2.94
N ARG A 390 -25.93 10.20 3.47
CA ARG A 390 -24.64 10.57 4.11
C ARG A 390 -23.64 9.42 3.97
N PRO A 391 -22.32 9.66 4.13
CA PRO A 391 -21.35 8.57 4.24
C PRO A 391 -21.72 7.58 5.34
N ASP A 392 -21.34 6.32 5.16
CA ASP A 392 -21.43 5.34 6.22
C ASP A 392 -20.28 5.49 7.21
N LEU A 393 -20.41 4.90 8.40
CA LEU A 393 -19.26 4.79 9.30
C LEU A 393 -18.35 3.65 8.87
N GLY A 394 -17.05 3.92 8.89
CA GLY A 394 -16.01 2.92 8.69
C GLY A 394 -15.53 2.79 7.24
N ALA A 395 -14.72 1.76 7.01
CA ALA A 395 -13.87 1.63 5.83
C ALA A 395 -14.57 1.20 4.54
N PHE A 396 -15.80 0.68 4.67
CA PHE A 396 -16.58 0.21 3.54
C PHE A 396 -17.91 0.96 3.49
N GLU A 397 -18.10 1.70 2.41
CA GLU A 397 -19.41 2.25 2.05
C GLU A 397 -20.34 1.10 1.64
N HIS A 398 -21.56 1.10 2.17
CA HIS A 398 -22.61 0.17 1.79
C HIS A 398 -23.18 0.56 0.42
N ASP A 399 -23.08 -0.36 -0.53
CA ASP A 399 -23.79 -0.25 -1.79
C ASP A 399 -24.88 -1.34 -1.86
N PRO A 400 -26.18 -0.99 -1.80
CA PRO A 400 -27.25 -1.96 -1.89
C PRO A 400 -27.33 -2.62 -3.28
N ASN A 401 -26.60 -2.08 -4.26
CA ASN A 401 -26.48 -2.61 -5.61
C ASN A 401 -25.08 -3.17 -5.90
N GLU A 402 -24.21 -3.33 -4.88
CA GLU A 402 -22.90 -3.98 -5.08
C GLU A 402 -23.18 -5.38 -5.63
N ASP A 403 -22.88 -5.61 -6.89
CA ASP A 403 -22.77 -6.97 -7.36
C ASP A 403 -21.51 -7.55 -6.71
N GLY A 404 -21.62 -8.66 -6.00
CA GLY A 404 -20.46 -9.36 -5.44
C GLY A 404 -19.54 -9.95 -6.51
N SER A 405 -19.64 -9.47 -7.76
CA SER A 405 -18.85 -9.91 -8.88
C SER A 405 -17.52 -9.15 -8.87
N CYS A 406 -16.42 -9.88 -8.86
CA CYS A 406 -15.10 -9.28 -9.04
C CYS A 406 -14.94 -8.88 -10.51
N TYR A 407 -15.47 -7.71 -10.90
CA TYR A 407 -15.10 -7.17 -12.21
C TYR A 407 -13.63 -6.74 -12.15
N VAL A 408 -12.75 -7.63 -12.60
CA VAL A 408 -11.33 -7.33 -12.79
C VAL A 408 -11.24 -6.21 -13.82
N LYS A 409 -10.87 -5.00 -13.39
CA LYS A 409 -10.83 -3.82 -14.25
C LYS A 409 -9.55 -3.83 -15.09
N MET A 410 -9.55 -4.66 -16.14
CA MET A 410 -8.39 -4.94 -17.00
C MET A 410 -7.79 -3.67 -17.63
N LEU A 411 -8.59 -2.64 -17.92
CA LEU A 411 -8.07 -1.35 -18.41
C LEU A 411 -7.13 -0.68 -17.39
N HIS A 412 -7.45 -0.74 -16.10
CA HIS A 412 -6.63 -0.15 -15.05
C HIS A 412 -5.31 -0.90 -14.90
N GLN A 413 -5.38 -2.24 -14.95
CA GLN A 413 -4.17 -3.06 -14.94
C GLN A 413 -3.29 -2.79 -16.16
N ALA A 414 -3.88 -2.64 -17.35
CA ALA A 414 -3.13 -2.31 -18.57
C ALA A 414 -2.45 -0.93 -18.49
N VAL A 415 -3.06 0.06 -17.82
CA VAL A 415 -2.41 1.35 -17.53
C VAL A 415 -1.22 1.19 -16.58
N ARG A 416 -1.37 0.44 -15.48
CA ARG A 416 -0.27 0.16 -14.55
C ARG A 416 0.90 -0.59 -15.20
N ASP A 417 0.58 -1.48 -16.13
CA ASP A 417 1.57 -2.24 -16.90
C ASP A 417 2.16 -1.45 -18.08
N HIS A 418 1.70 -0.21 -18.31
CA HIS A 418 2.05 0.62 -19.46
C HIS A 418 1.80 -0.06 -20.83
N ASP A 419 0.85 -1.00 -20.89
CA ASP A 419 0.54 -1.78 -22.11
C ASP A 419 -0.43 -1.01 -23.03
N ILE A 420 0.12 -0.05 -23.78
CA ILE A 420 -0.62 0.78 -24.75
C ILE A 420 -1.44 -0.07 -25.74
N LYS A 421 -0.94 -1.24 -26.15
CA LYS A 421 -1.63 -2.12 -27.10
C LYS A 421 -2.88 -2.71 -26.47
N LYS A 422 -2.79 -3.17 -25.22
CA LYS A 422 -3.92 -3.70 -24.46
C LYS A 422 -4.91 -2.60 -24.11
N ILE A 423 -4.44 -1.41 -23.68
CA ILE A 423 -5.31 -0.24 -23.43
C ILE A 423 -6.21 0.05 -24.65
N ASN A 424 -5.63 0.18 -25.84
CA ASN A 424 -6.40 0.46 -27.05
C ASN A 424 -7.41 -0.65 -27.41
N LYS A 425 -7.06 -1.91 -27.18
CA LYS A 425 -7.98 -3.05 -27.40
C LYS A 425 -9.16 -3.02 -26.42
N LEU A 426 -8.91 -2.76 -25.14
CA LEU A 426 -9.94 -2.76 -24.10
C LEU A 426 -10.91 -1.58 -24.27
N ILE A 427 -10.41 -0.39 -24.62
CA ILE A 427 -11.25 0.76 -24.98
C ILE A 427 -12.11 0.44 -26.21
N ALA A 428 -11.53 -0.19 -27.25
CA ALA A 428 -12.28 -0.59 -28.44
C ALA A 428 -13.34 -1.68 -28.15
N ALA A 429 -13.12 -2.50 -27.11
CA ALA A 429 -14.08 -3.48 -26.61
C ALA A 429 -15.19 -2.86 -25.73
N GLY A 430 -15.12 -1.55 -25.45
CA GLY A 430 -16.12 -0.82 -24.69
C GLY A 430 -15.90 -0.79 -23.17
N GLU A 431 -14.71 -1.12 -22.67
CA GLU A 431 -14.39 -0.87 -21.26
C GLU A 431 -14.50 0.62 -20.94
N GLY A 432 -15.16 0.96 -19.83
CA GLY A 432 -15.43 2.34 -19.44
C GLY A 432 -14.14 3.11 -19.14
N ILE A 433 -13.84 4.13 -19.96
CA ILE A 433 -12.64 4.97 -19.83
C ILE A 433 -12.59 5.77 -18.51
N ASN A 434 -13.76 5.98 -17.90
CA ASN A 434 -13.98 6.74 -16.67
C ASN A 434 -14.46 5.86 -15.49
N ASP A 435 -14.53 4.55 -15.69
CA ASP A 435 -14.87 3.62 -14.61
C ASP A 435 -13.84 3.73 -13.49
N LYS A 436 -14.29 3.56 -12.26
CA LYS A 436 -13.39 3.39 -11.12
C LYS A 436 -13.11 1.91 -10.89
N ASP A 437 -11.90 1.59 -10.43
CA ASP A 437 -11.58 0.27 -9.90
C ASP A 437 -11.98 0.11 -8.43
N TRP A 438 -11.61 -1.04 -7.86
CA TRP A 438 -11.87 -1.38 -6.46
C TRP A 438 -11.11 -0.48 -5.46
N LEU A 439 -10.09 0.27 -5.93
CA LEU A 439 -9.40 1.33 -5.19
C LEU A 439 -10.03 2.71 -5.46
N GLY A 440 -11.14 2.78 -6.21
CA GLY A 440 -11.86 4.02 -6.48
C GLY A 440 -11.18 4.92 -7.49
N TYR A 441 -10.17 4.41 -8.20
CA TYR A 441 -9.35 5.19 -9.11
C TYR A 441 -9.76 4.94 -10.54
N THR A 442 -9.69 5.98 -11.38
CA THR A 442 -9.91 5.85 -12.83
C THR A 442 -8.62 5.42 -13.53
N PRO A 443 -8.67 4.95 -14.79
CA PRO A 443 -7.46 4.67 -15.57
C PRO A 443 -6.53 5.89 -15.65
N LEU A 444 -7.10 7.09 -15.83
CA LEU A 444 -6.32 8.33 -15.93
C LEU A 444 -5.55 8.64 -14.64
N ARG A 445 -6.13 8.36 -13.46
CA ARG A 445 -5.41 8.53 -12.20
C ARG A 445 -4.18 7.64 -12.08
N TRP A 446 -4.31 6.37 -12.49
CA TRP A 446 -3.17 5.47 -12.46
C TRP A 446 -2.06 5.96 -13.37
N ALA A 447 -2.40 6.51 -14.54
CA ALA A 447 -1.39 7.13 -15.40
C ALA A 447 -0.64 8.26 -14.69
N VAL A 448 -1.31 9.08 -13.86
CA VAL A 448 -0.65 10.15 -13.08
C VAL A 448 0.18 9.59 -11.91
N TYR A 449 -0.36 8.67 -11.11
CA TYR A 449 0.36 8.06 -9.98
C TYR A 449 1.68 7.42 -10.43
N PHE A 450 1.66 6.79 -11.60
CA PHE A 450 2.81 6.13 -12.18
C PHE A 450 3.67 7.03 -13.07
N GLY A 451 3.33 8.31 -13.22
CA GLY A 451 4.16 9.27 -13.94
C GLY A 451 4.19 9.06 -15.46
N TYR A 452 3.08 8.67 -16.09
CA TYR A 452 2.98 8.32 -17.52
C TYR A 452 2.34 9.44 -18.36
N PRO A 453 3.11 10.42 -18.88
CA PRO A 453 2.57 11.53 -19.68
C PRO A 453 1.89 11.06 -20.97
N ASP A 454 2.44 10.04 -21.62
CA ASP A 454 1.92 9.47 -22.87
C ASP A 454 0.55 8.80 -22.68
N LEU A 455 0.36 8.09 -21.56
CA LEU A 455 -0.94 7.52 -21.20
C LEU A 455 -1.95 8.59 -20.79
N ILE A 456 -1.53 9.68 -20.14
CA ILE A 456 -2.42 10.82 -19.85
C ILE A 456 -2.98 11.41 -21.14
N GLU A 457 -2.11 11.71 -22.12
CA GLU A 457 -2.53 12.22 -23.42
C GLU A 457 -3.45 11.23 -24.15
N LEU A 458 -3.09 9.94 -24.16
CA LEU A 458 -3.88 8.89 -24.79
C LEU A 458 -5.28 8.81 -24.18
N LEU A 459 -5.39 8.66 -22.86
CA LEU A 459 -6.67 8.46 -22.18
C LEU A 459 -7.58 9.68 -22.35
N ILE A 460 -7.06 10.91 -22.19
CA ILE A 460 -7.85 12.14 -22.41
C ILE A 460 -8.29 12.25 -23.89
N SER A 461 -7.44 11.91 -24.85
CA SER A 461 -7.84 11.88 -26.27
C SER A 461 -8.96 10.88 -26.57
N LYS A 462 -9.15 9.87 -25.70
CA LYS A 462 -10.23 8.88 -25.76
C LYS A 462 -11.44 9.26 -24.90
N GLY A 463 -11.46 10.44 -24.30
CA GLY A 463 -12.58 10.96 -23.52
C GLY A 463 -12.50 10.68 -22.01
N ALA A 464 -11.31 10.39 -21.47
CA ALA A 464 -11.12 10.39 -20.03
C ALA A 464 -11.33 11.79 -19.45
N ASP A 465 -12.08 11.86 -18.34
CA ASP A 465 -12.36 13.10 -17.63
C ASP A 465 -11.34 13.27 -16.47
N PRO A 466 -10.48 14.31 -16.51
CA PRO A 466 -9.47 14.56 -15.48
C PRO A 466 -10.05 15.06 -14.15
N ASP A 467 -11.30 15.53 -14.15
CA ASP A 467 -11.97 16.14 -13.01
C ASP A 467 -12.95 15.16 -12.31
N ILE A 468 -12.95 13.87 -12.67
CA ILE A 468 -13.56 12.83 -11.82
C ILE A 468 -12.75 12.73 -10.54
N GLN A 469 -13.38 12.59 -9.36
CA GLN A 469 -12.76 12.44 -8.03
C GLN A 469 -12.59 10.96 -7.59
N SER A 470 -11.58 10.61 -6.78
CA SER A 470 -11.39 9.24 -6.26
C SER A 470 -12.26 9.06 -5.04
N ASP A 471 -12.43 7.82 -4.58
CA ASP A 471 -13.14 7.65 -3.30
C ASP A 471 -12.29 8.05 -2.09
N THR A 472 -11.07 8.55 -2.31
CA THR A 472 -10.20 9.11 -1.29
C THR A 472 -9.92 10.60 -1.51
N VAL A 473 -10.84 11.27 -2.22
CA VAL A 473 -10.94 12.71 -2.50
C VAL A 473 -9.99 13.32 -3.53
N ARG A 474 -9.09 12.54 -4.14
CA ARG A 474 -7.98 13.10 -4.93
C ARG A 474 -8.26 13.21 -6.43
N TYR A 475 -8.15 14.39 -7.03
CA TYR A 475 -8.18 14.57 -8.50
C TYR A 475 -6.86 14.18 -9.17
N ALA A 476 -6.86 14.01 -10.49
CA ALA A 476 -5.63 13.77 -11.26
C ALA A 476 -4.58 14.86 -11.00
N LEU A 477 -4.99 16.13 -10.98
CA LEU A 477 -4.10 17.26 -10.73
C LEU A 477 -3.46 17.24 -9.33
N GLU A 478 -4.23 16.84 -8.32
CA GLU A 478 -3.76 16.75 -6.93
C GLU A 478 -2.76 15.60 -6.73
N ILE A 479 -2.94 14.48 -7.45
CA ILE A 479 -1.95 13.40 -7.46
C ILE A 479 -0.65 13.90 -8.06
N ALA A 480 -0.68 14.61 -9.21
CA ALA A 480 0.52 15.17 -9.82
C ALA A 480 1.28 16.08 -8.84
N ARG A 481 0.57 16.95 -8.11
CA ARG A 481 1.17 17.81 -7.07
C ARG A 481 1.73 17.04 -5.89
N ALA A 482 0.97 16.10 -5.35
CA ALA A 482 1.39 15.32 -4.18
C ALA A 482 2.58 14.40 -4.47
N MET A 483 2.68 13.94 -5.71
CA MET A 483 3.80 13.14 -6.22
C MET A 483 4.90 14.01 -6.83
N ALA A 484 4.85 15.34 -6.71
CA ALA A 484 5.85 16.28 -7.23
C ALA A 484 6.18 16.10 -8.73
N TYR A 485 5.15 15.92 -9.57
CA TYR A 485 5.25 15.86 -11.04
C TYR A 485 4.80 17.18 -11.70
N PRO A 486 5.63 18.25 -11.70
CA PRO A 486 5.25 19.56 -12.26
C PRO A 486 4.94 19.49 -13.77
N GLU A 487 5.62 18.62 -14.51
CA GLU A 487 5.36 18.38 -15.92
C GLU A 487 3.98 17.75 -16.16
N LEU A 488 3.53 16.88 -15.27
CA LEU A 488 2.20 16.26 -15.39
C LEU A 488 1.10 17.20 -14.92
N GLU A 489 1.36 18.03 -13.91
CA GLU A 489 0.48 19.13 -13.55
C GLU A 489 0.27 20.08 -14.73
N ALA A 490 1.35 20.54 -15.38
CA ALA A 490 1.26 21.41 -16.54
C ALA A 490 0.53 20.73 -17.72
N LEU A 491 0.77 19.45 -17.95
CA LEU A 491 0.10 18.66 -18.98
C LEU A 491 -1.41 18.55 -18.72
N LEU A 492 -1.82 18.18 -17.51
CA LEU A 492 -3.23 18.05 -17.12
C LEU A 492 -3.97 19.39 -17.27
N CYS A 493 -3.38 20.50 -16.80
CA CYS A 493 -3.93 21.85 -16.98
C CYS A 493 -4.11 22.20 -18.46
N LYS A 494 -3.12 21.91 -19.31
CA LYS A 494 -3.20 22.12 -20.77
C LYS A 494 -4.31 21.28 -21.40
N LEU A 495 -4.56 20.09 -20.88
CA LEU A 495 -5.59 19.16 -21.35
C LEU A 495 -6.98 19.42 -20.72
N GLY A 496 -7.14 20.53 -20.01
CA GLY A 496 -8.44 21.00 -19.52
C GLY A 496 -8.82 20.50 -18.14
N ALA A 497 -7.91 19.94 -17.35
CA ALA A 497 -8.14 19.71 -15.92
C ALA A 497 -8.30 21.06 -15.21
N THR A 498 -9.41 21.24 -14.49
CA THR A 498 -9.74 22.52 -13.84
C THR A 498 -9.82 22.44 -12.32
N ALA A 499 -9.92 21.23 -11.75
CA ALA A 499 -9.95 21.05 -10.31
C ALA A 499 -8.57 21.34 -9.69
N GLY A 500 -8.47 22.37 -8.83
CA GLY A 500 -7.29 22.51 -7.94
C GLY A 500 -6.91 23.91 -7.43
N ASP A 501 -7.82 24.75 -6.94
CA ASP A 501 -7.45 25.66 -5.84
C ASP A 501 -7.90 24.99 -4.53
N THR A 502 -7.04 24.16 -3.96
CA THR A 502 -7.22 23.61 -2.61
C THR A 502 -6.29 24.35 -1.65
N SER A 503 -6.31 25.68 -1.68
CA SER A 503 -5.80 26.53 -0.59
C SER A 503 -6.60 26.40 0.72
N ALA A 504 -7.47 25.38 0.85
CA ALA A 504 -8.24 25.12 2.06
C ALA A 504 -8.32 23.62 2.37
N ASN A 505 -7.77 23.29 3.55
CA ASN A 505 -8.04 22.18 4.48
C ASN A 505 -6.97 21.10 4.63
#